data_AF-A0A3D0QSM3-F1
#
_entry.id   AF-A0A3D0QSM3-F1
#
_cell.length_a   1.000
_cell.length_b   1.000
_cell.length_c   1.000
_cell.angle_alpha   90.00
_cell.angle_beta   90.00
_cell.angle_gamma   90.00
#
_symmetry.space_group_name_H-M   'P 1'
#
loop_
_entity.id
_entity.type
_entity.pdbx_description
1 polymer ?
#
loop_
_entity_poly.entity_id
_entity_poly.type
_entity_poly.pdbx_seq_one_letter_code
_entity_poly.pdbx_strand_id
1 'polypeptide(L)'
;MGAGHPAQADCRRGVRAVLEGLPPGSLALAAVSGGTDSLALAGALAAEGPAHDVTVGAIVVDHGLQAGSADTALLAAQQCGEVGLAPVAIVQAVVTSSGGGLEAAAREARYAAL
;
A
#
# COMPACT_ATOMS: atom_id res chain seq x y z
N MET A 1 23.37 2.84 14.03
CA MET A 1 22.00 3.06 13.51
C MET A 1 21.80 4.56 13.38
N GLY A 2 22.01 5.10 12.17
CA GLY A 2 21.82 6.54 11.94
C GLY A 2 20.36 6.91 12.17
N ALA A 3 20.12 8.11 12.70
CA ALA A 3 18.77 8.64 12.77
C ALA A 3 18.15 8.58 11.37
N GLY A 4 17.00 7.91 11.24
CA GLY A 4 16.32 7.76 9.96
C GLY A 4 16.05 9.11 9.29
N HIS A 5 15.94 9.12 7.96
CA HIS A 5 15.70 10.35 7.20
C HIS A 5 14.40 11.04 7.69
N PRO A 6 14.34 12.38 7.82
CA PRO A 6 13.16 13.08 8.35
C PRO A 6 11.84 12.67 7.67
N ALA A 7 11.85 12.52 6.34
CA ALA A 7 10.68 12.04 5.58
C ALA A 7 10.17 10.66 6.02
N GLN A 8 11.07 9.76 6.46
CA GLN A 8 10.67 8.46 7.00
C GLN A 8 9.99 8.62 8.36
N ALA A 9 10.52 9.50 9.21
CA ALA A 9 9.90 9.80 10.50
C ALA A 9 8.52 10.44 10.32
N ASP A 10 8.36 11.32 9.33
CA ASP A 10 7.09 11.98 9.01
C ASP A 10 6.04 10.98 8.51
N CYS A 11 6.43 10.09 7.59
CA CYS A 11 5.58 9.00 7.10
C CYS A 11 5.09 8.12 8.24
N ARG A 12 6.00 7.69 9.13
CA ARG A 12 5.66 6.89 10.32
C ARG A 12 4.70 7.61 11.27
N ARG A 13 4.90 8.92 11.51
CA ARG A 13 3.97 9.70 12.34
C ARG A 13 2.58 9.78 11.71
N GLY A 14 2.49 9.97 10.40
CA GLY A 14 1.21 9.96 9.68
C GLY A 14 0.49 8.62 9.80
N VAL A 15 1.21 7.51 9.59
CA VAL A 15 0.67 6.16 9.74
C VAL A 15 0.18 5.90 11.16
N ARG A 16 0.98 6.23 12.18
CA ARG A 16 0.58 6.06 13.58
C ARG A 16 -0.72 6.79 13.90
N ALA A 17 -0.84 8.05 13.46
CA ALA A 17 -2.05 8.83 13.69
C ALA A 17 -3.30 8.18 13.06
N VAL A 18 -3.14 7.50 11.91
CA VAL A 18 -4.22 6.71 11.31
C VAL A 18 -4.54 5.48 12.14
N LEU A 19 -3.53 4.70 12.55
CA LEU A 19 -3.73 3.47 13.33
C LEU A 19 -4.37 3.74 14.70
N GLU A 20 -4.00 4.83 15.37
CA GLU A 20 -4.60 5.26 16.65
C GLU A 20 -6.10 5.55 16.54
N GLY A 21 -6.57 5.93 15.34
CA GLY A 21 -7.98 6.18 15.07
C GLY A 21 -8.80 4.94 14.71
N LEU A 22 -8.17 3.78 14.54
CA LEU A 22 -8.86 2.55 14.15
C LEU A 22 -9.40 1.79 15.37
N PRO A 23 -10.59 1.16 15.26
CA PRO A 23 -11.08 0.24 16.28
C PRO A 23 -10.11 -0.94 16.50
N PRO A 24 -9.99 -1.47 17.73
CA PRO A 24 -9.27 -2.70 18.00
C PRO A 24 -9.76 -3.87 17.13
N GLY A 25 -8.83 -4.71 16.67
CA GLY A 25 -9.09 -5.82 15.75
C GLY A 25 -9.28 -5.42 14.28
N SER A 26 -9.07 -4.16 13.92
CA SER A 26 -9.16 -3.69 12.53
C SER A 26 -8.06 -4.29 11.64
N LEU A 27 -8.33 -4.36 10.33
CA LEU A 27 -7.33 -4.64 9.30
C LEU A 27 -7.01 -3.34 8.56
N ALA A 28 -5.75 -2.91 8.62
CA ALA A 28 -5.23 -1.78 7.85
C ALA A 28 -4.44 -2.29 6.64
N LEU A 29 -4.80 -1.83 5.44
CA LEU A 29 -4.16 -2.25 4.19
C LEU A 29 -3.47 -1.08 3.51
N ALA A 30 -2.17 -1.23 3.20
CA ALA A 30 -1.47 -0.31 2.31
C ALA A 30 -1.83 -0.63 0.85
N ALA A 31 -2.28 0.37 0.09
CA ALA A 31 -2.43 0.26 -1.36
C ALA A 31 -1.08 0.54 -2.03
N VAL A 32 -0.50 -0.47 -2.68
CA VAL A 32 0.87 -0.43 -3.21
C VAL A 32 0.85 -0.53 -4.73
N SER A 33 1.46 0.45 -5.41
CA SER A 33 1.59 0.41 -6.88
C SER A 33 2.94 -0.18 -7.34
N GLY A 34 3.85 -0.43 -6.40
CA GLY A 34 5.25 -0.81 -6.66
C GLY A 34 6.21 0.38 -6.74
N GLY A 35 5.71 1.62 -6.65
CA GLY A 35 6.54 2.82 -6.55
C GLY A 35 7.17 3.01 -5.17
N THR A 36 8.28 3.74 -5.11
CA THR A 36 9.06 4.01 -3.89
C THR A 36 8.23 4.55 -2.74
N ASP A 37 7.32 5.49 -3.02
CA ASP A 37 6.53 6.16 -1.99
C ASP A 37 5.51 5.21 -1.37
N SER A 38 4.89 4.37 -2.21
CA SER A 38 3.92 3.37 -1.75
C SER A 38 4.58 2.23 -0.95
N LEU A 39 5.80 1.85 -1.33
CA LEU A 39 6.61 0.89 -0.57
C LEU A 39 7.13 1.48 0.75
N ALA A 40 7.50 2.76 0.76
CA ALA A 40 7.88 3.45 1.99
C ALA A 40 6.68 3.55 2.97
N LEU A 41 5.48 3.80 2.46
CA LEU A 41 4.25 3.75 3.25
C LEU A 41 3.97 2.36 3.79
N ALA A 42 4.13 1.31 2.97
CA ALA A 42 3.99 -0.09 3.40
C ALA A 42 4.98 -0.45 4.53
N GLY A 43 6.24 -0.04 4.40
CA GLY A 43 7.25 -0.23 5.45
C GLY A 43 6.94 0.55 6.72
N ALA A 44 6.40 1.76 6.61
CA ALA A 44 5.94 2.52 7.77
C ALA A 44 4.76 1.85 8.48
N LEU A 45 3.79 1.32 7.70
CA LEU A 45 2.66 0.55 8.23
C LEU A 45 3.12 -0.69 9.00
N ALA A 46 4.04 -1.46 8.41
CA ALA A 46 4.60 -2.63 9.07
C ALA A 46 5.37 -2.29 10.36
N ALA A 47 6.07 -1.15 10.39
CA ALA A 47 6.83 -0.72 11.56
C ALA A 47 5.97 -0.21 12.71
N GLU A 48 4.83 0.44 12.43
CA GLU A 48 3.93 0.96 13.46
C GLU A 48 2.91 -0.10 13.93
N GLY A 49 2.45 -0.98 13.03
CA GLY A 49 1.40 -1.98 13.31
C GLY A 49 1.53 -2.72 14.65
N PRO A 50 2.70 -3.26 15.03
CA PRO A 50 2.86 -4.05 16.26
C PRO A 50 2.55 -3.31 17.57
N ALA A 51 2.54 -1.98 17.56
CA ALA A 51 2.19 -1.18 18.74
C ALA A 51 0.67 -0.97 18.91
N HIS A 52 -0.14 -1.44 17.97
CA HIS A 52 -1.59 -1.26 17.94
C HIS A 52 -2.30 -2.63 17.86
N ASP A 53 -3.54 -2.70 18.35
CA ASP A 53 -4.39 -3.89 18.19
C ASP A 53 -5.03 -3.91 16.79
N VAL A 54 -4.19 -3.97 15.76
CA VAL A 54 -4.57 -3.96 14.35
C VAL A 54 -3.74 -4.96 13.57
N THR A 55 -4.36 -5.64 12.61
CA THR A 55 -3.64 -6.42 11.60
C THR A 55 -3.21 -5.50 10.47
N VAL A 56 -2.00 -5.67 9.95
CA VAL A 56 -1.46 -4.85 8.86
C VAL A 56 -1.17 -5.70 7.64
N GLY A 57 -1.66 -5.27 6.48
CA GLY A 57 -1.49 -5.97 5.21
C GLY A 57 -1.26 -5.02 4.04
N ALA A 58 -1.21 -5.57 2.83
CA ALA A 58 -1.09 -4.80 1.60
C ALA A 58 -1.98 -5.33 0.48
N ILE A 59 -2.47 -4.40 -0.35
CA ILE A 59 -3.06 -4.69 -1.65
C ILE A 59 -2.18 -4.06 -2.71
N VAL A 60 -1.57 -4.88 -3.54
CA VAL A 60 -0.78 -4.43 -4.69
C VAL A 60 -1.70 -4.29 -5.89
N VAL A 61 -1.74 -3.09 -6.46
CA VAL A 61 -2.65 -2.77 -7.57
C VAL A 61 -1.86 -2.77 -8.88
N ASP A 62 -2.07 -3.79 -9.70
CA ASP A 62 -1.54 -3.87 -11.06
C ASP A 62 -2.52 -3.22 -12.03
N HIS A 63 -2.13 -2.09 -12.62
CA HIS A 63 -2.98 -1.36 -13.57
C HIS A 63 -2.88 -1.89 -15.02
N GLY A 64 -1.97 -2.83 -15.32
CA GLY A 64 -1.80 -3.37 -16.67
C GLY A 64 -1.39 -2.35 -17.73
N LEU A 65 -0.93 -1.15 -17.33
CA LEU A 65 -0.66 -0.03 -18.24
C LEU A 65 0.63 -0.20 -19.04
N GLN A 66 1.56 -1.04 -18.57
CA GLN A 66 2.88 -1.23 -19.17
C GLN A 66 3.20 -2.72 -19.29
N ALA A 67 3.96 -3.09 -20.31
CA ALA A 67 4.53 -4.43 -20.40
C ALA A 67 5.43 -4.70 -19.17
N GLY A 68 5.25 -5.86 -18.52
CA GLY A 68 5.97 -6.22 -17.28
C GLY A 68 5.36 -5.66 -15.98
N SER A 69 4.16 -5.08 -16.02
CA SER A 69 3.49 -4.60 -14.80
C SER A 69 3.18 -5.74 -13.81
N ALA A 70 2.86 -6.93 -14.32
CA ALA A 70 2.66 -8.12 -13.50
C ALA A 70 3.92 -8.51 -12.69
N ASP A 71 5.10 -8.47 -13.32
CA ASP A 71 6.37 -8.77 -12.63
C ASP A 71 6.68 -7.71 -11.56
N THR A 72 6.38 -6.44 -11.86
CA THR A 72 6.50 -5.34 -10.90
C THR A 72 5.56 -5.53 -9.72
N ALA A 73 4.31 -5.94 -9.97
CA ALA A 73 3.34 -6.22 -8.92
C ALA A 73 3.74 -7.42 -8.05
N LEU A 74 4.29 -8.47 -8.65
CA LEU A 74 4.84 -9.61 -7.93
C LEU A 74 5.99 -9.20 -7.02
N LEU A 75 6.94 -8.41 -7.53
CA LEU A 75 8.06 -7.91 -6.74
C LEU A 75 7.58 -7.03 -5.58
N ALA A 76 6.63 -6.14 -5.83
CA ALA A 76 6.07 -5.29 -4.79
C ALA A 76 5.35 -6.10 -3.70
N ALA A 77 4.63 -7.16 -4.09
CA ALA A 77 3.97 -8.06 -3.14
C ALA A 77 4.99 -8.82 -2.27
N GLN A 78 6.08 -9.30 -2.87
CA GLN A 78 7.19 -9.93 -2.14
C GLN A 78 7.79 -8.96 -1.13
N GLN A 79 8.12 -7.74 -1.55
CA GLN A 79 8.67 -6.70 -0.67
C GLN A 79 7.73 -6.37 0.50
N CYS A 80 6.42 -6.32 0.26
CA CYS A 80 5.43 -6.12 1.32
C CYS A 80 5.43 -7.27 2.35
N GLY A 81 5.52 -8.50 1.87
CA GLY A 81 5.64 -9.67 2.76
C GLY A 81 6.94 -9.68 3.55
N GLU A 82 8.06 -9.33 2.93
CA GLU A 82 9.39 -9.26 3.58
C GLU A 82 9.46 -8.23 4.70
N VAL A 83 8.75 -7.11 4.58
CA VAL A 83 8.67 -6.11 5.65
C VAL A 83 7.69 -6.47 6.77
N GLY A 84 6.96 -7.58 6.65
CA GLY A 84 6.08 -8.12 7.68
C GLY A 84 4.59 -7.81 7.52
N LEU A 85 4.14 -7.38 6.34
CA LEU A 85 2.70 -7.23 6.07
C LEU A 85 2.07 -8.60 5.77
N ALA A 86 0.92 -8.86 6.39
CA ALA A 86 0.12 -10.05 6.14
C ALA A 86 -1.36 -9.78 6.51
N PRO A 87 -2.33 -9.96 5.60
CA PRO A 87 -2.20 -10.55 4.26
C PRO A 87 -1.60 -9.59 3.22
N VAL A 88 -1.07 -10.18 2.13
CA VAL A 88 -0.70 -9.44 0.91
C VAL A 88 -1.43 -10.06 -0.27
N ALA A 89 -2.15 -9.23 -1.04
CA ALA A 89 -2.81 -9.68 -2.26
C ALA A 89 -2.47 -8.77 -3.44
N ILE A 90 -2.48 -9.32 -4.65
CA ILE A 90 -2.35 -8.58 -5.90
C ILE A 90 -3.72 -8.52 -6.55
N VAL A 91 -4.15 -7.32 -6.93
CA VAL A 91 -5.40 -7.08 -7.64
C VAL A 91 -5.12 -6.39 -8.95
N GLN A 92 -5.76 -6.87 -10.01
CA GLN A 92 -5.70 -6.20 -11.31
C GLN A 92 -6.78 -5.12 -11.37
N ALA A 93 -6.35 -3.87 -11.44
CA ALA A 93 -7.24 -2.75 -11.67
C ALA A 93 -7.30 -2.48 -13.18
N VAL A 94 -8.31 -3.05 -13.84
CA VAL A 94 -8.58 -2.76 -15.25
C VAL A 94 -9.11 -1.33 -15.36
N VAL A 95 -8.26 -0.42 -15.83
CA VAL A 95 -8.66 0.97 -16.09
C VAL A 95 -9.44 1.02 -17.40
N THR A 96 -10.77 0.93 -17.34
CA THR A 96 -11.63 1.25 -18.47
C THR A 96 -11.84 2.76 -18.52
N SER A 97 -11.61 3.42 -19.67
CA SER A 97 -11.78 4.87 -19.78
C SER A 97 -13.24 5.27 -19.52
N SER A 98 -13.52 5.83 -18.33
CA SER A 98 -14.85 6.31 -17.94
C SER A 98 -15.04 7.81 -18.24
N GLY A 99 -14.72 8.27 -19.45
CA GLY A 99 -15.04 9.65 -19.93
C GLY A 99 -14.42 10.84 -19.17
N GLY A 100 -13.89 10.65 -17.95
CA GLY A 100 -13.38 11.68 -17.03
C GLY A 100 -11.85 11.78 -16.95
N GLY A 101 -11.13 11.11 -17.86
CA GLY A 101 -9.67 11.07 -17.89
C GLY A 101 -9.06 9.86 -17.17
N LEU A 102 -7.80 9.56 -17.48
CA LEU A 102 -7.08 8.37 -17.03
C LEU A 102 -6.93 8.29 -15.50
N GLU A 103 -6.73 9.43 -14.84
CA GLU A 103 -6.54 9.51 -13.40
C GLU A 103 -7.82 9.20 -12.61
N ALA A 104 -8.98 9.68 -13.10
CA ALA A 104 -10.28 9.37 -12.50
C ALA A 104 -10.62 7.88 -12.64
N ALA A 105 -10.42 7.33 -13.84
CA ALA A 105 -10.63 5.91 -14.11
C ALA A 105 -9.67 5.00 -13.30
N ALA A 106 -8.41 5.41 -13.13
CA ALA A 106 -7.45 4.68 -12.30
C ALA A 106 -7.83 4.71 -10.81
N ARG A 107 -8.40 5.82 -10.32
CA ARG A 107 -8.89 5.95 -8.95
C ARG A 107 -10.15 5.11 -8.72
N GLU A 108 -11.09 5.10 -9.66
CA GLU A 108 -12.29 4.24 -9.60
C GLU A 108 -11.91 2.76 -9.61
N ALA A 109 -11.04 2.34 -10.54
CA ALA A 109 -10.58 0.95 -10.62
C ALA A 109 -9.83 0.51 -9.34
N ARG A 110 -9.10 1.42 -8.68
CA ARG A 110 -8.45 1.15 -7.39
C ARG A 110 -9.47 0.87 -6.29
N TYR A 111 -10.52 1.68 -6.17
CA TYR A 111 -11.54 1.46 -5.14
C TYR A 111 -12.40 0.22 -5.43
N ALA A 112 -12.66 -0.11 -6.70
CA ALA A 112 -13.42 -1.30 -7.06
C ALA A 112 -12.67 -2.63 -6.78
N ALA A 113 -11.34 -2.56 -6.65
CA ALA A 113 -10.49 -3.72 -6.42
C ALA A 113 -10.19 -3.98 -4.93
N LEU A 114 -10.63 -3.09 -4.03
CA LEU A 114 -10.51 -3.19 -2.56
C LEU A 114 -11.83 -3.67 -1.95
#